data_AF-A0A6J6FZ87-F1
#
_entry.id   AF-A0A6J6FZ87-F1
#
_cell.length_a   1.000
_cell.length_b   1.000
_cell.length_c   1.000
_cell.angle_alpha   90.00
_cell.angle_beta   90.00
_cell.angle_gamma   90.00
#
_symmetry.space_group_name_H-M   'P 1'
#
loop_
_entity.id
_entity.type
_entity.pdbx_description
1 polymer ?
#
loop_
_entity_poly.entity_id
_entity_poly.type
_entity_poly.pdbx_seq_one_letter_code
_entity_poly.pdbx_strand_id
1 'polypeptide(L)'
;MSDMDLLEAARPDVAPLTDDERQWLRSQVFEESPTAPAAGPTETAYRATPVVLSAGGQERTQGSWPARALTIAAAVIALVGLSGLWMAARPDGAEDEPAASAPPASTSLVPAAAPLWYQPIRSVLPDGFDQIVLTDASAQSLSFKAFRTGTRQLLEMSIGWPGTEGRKNTSEVVTFTDTRGDYYESTSAVTLITNDQRIVSVRCGLSPIGGGAVGSASMADSRRDYCGPGFDNLGLDPASRRDLTVRFAGAFPSESSIAGFAQPTPPPSESPALLQQLTEFLGVPVEIGGEQAFGVLRNVNLSNPTSARDTEFTVIHGIWPPQVADGANTGAAGSSRFFHYDDVAVALVVTADGTGYHLLTTNLADDHLARLGSLLDLLAASDEQPAGPIGVPDTSPASIVPTSTISVGEGSALAIAMQIDGTVLVVNASGTDGLAASFARALGDNGFTTVDPTNAVDGVINTQSAIYFHDDAPIATYNALSMMDAVPIPFGENLHGQAIPGLTDAMLDSADVIVVLGTDLVSAPWEAASPPLVRQGIGELLVVDASTTPAGSESVAQQVEQLRDDGVAIAGVLPATREVEEAMLMPIEGSTPWTFAVAELTGIDGFDTWTPSLISEPVPPGVRAVLILTDQ
;
A
#
# COMPACT_ATOMS: atom_id res chain seq x y z
N MET A 1 38.49 -22.18 -7.08
CA MET A 1 37.62 -23.36 -6.90
C MET A 1 36.39 -23.11 -7.73
N SER A 2 35.93 -24.08 -8.51
CA SER A 2 34.62 -23.95 -9.16
C SER A 2 33.52 -23.98 -8.09
N ASP A 3 32.34 -23.42 -8.38
CA ASP A 3 31.21 -23.43 -7.44
C ASP A 3 30.81 -24.87 -7.04
N MET A 4 31.04 -25.83 -7.93
CA MET A 4 30.88 -27.25 -7.64
C MET A 4 31.92 -27.80 -6.64
N ASP A 5 33.15 -27.28 -6.67
CA ASP A 5 34.18 -27.67 -5.69
C ASP A 5 33.88 -27.10 -4.30
N LEU A 6 33.23 -25.93 -4.22
CA LEU A 6 32.75 -25.35 -2.96
C LEU A 6 31.59 -26.16 -2.37
N LEU A 7 30.66 -26.62 -3.23
CA LEU A 7 29.52 -27.44 -2.83
C LEU A 7 29.95 -28.83 -2.30
N GLU A 8 30.95 -29.47 -2.93
CA GLU A 8 31.50 -30.74 -2.44
C GLU A 8 32.33 -30.56 -1.17
N ALA A 9 33.08 -29.45 -1.04
CA ALA A 9 33.81 -29.14 0.18
C ALA A 9 32.88 -28.89 1.39
N ALA A 10 31.64 -28.43 1.14
CA ALA A 10 30.64 -28.19 2.18
C ALA A 10 29.91 -29.48 2.67
N ARG A 11 30.12 -30.64 2.02
CA ARG A 11 29.47 -31.92 2.36
C ARG A 11 30.46 -33.06 2.58
N PRO A 12 31.37 -32.96 3.57
CA PRO A 12 32.47 -33.91 3.74
C PRO A 12 32.03 -35.35 4.07
N ASP A 13 30.81 -35.55 4.58
CA ASP A 13 30.30 -36.86 5.02
C ASP A 13 29.41 -37.57 3.97
N VAL A 14 29.36 -37.04 2.74
CA VAL A 14 28.53 -37.58 1.65
C VAL A 14 29.44 -38.05 0.52
N ALA A 15 29.06 -39.16 -0.13
CA ALA A 15 29.81 -39.67 -1.27
C ALA A 15 29.95 -38.58 -2.36
N PRO A 16 31.12 -38.47 -3.01
CA PRO A 16 31.35 -37.48 -4.08
C PRO A 16 30.30 -37.62 -5.18
N LEU A 17 29.88 -36.50 -5.78
CA LEU A 17 28.90 -36.52 -6.85
C LEU A 17 29.49 -37.23 -8.07
N THR A 18 28.68 -38.07 -8.72
CA THR A 18 29.06 -38.67 -10.00
C THR A 18 29.08 -37.61 -11.10
N ASP A 19 29.81 -37.88 -12.19
CA ASP A 19 29.92 -36.92 -13.30
C ASP A 19 28.55 -36.60 -13.93
N ASP A 20 27.61 -37.57 -13.96
CA ASP A 20 26.25 -37.39 -14.45
C ASP A 20 25.42 -36.47 -13.54
N GLU A 21 25.57 -36.57 -12.22
CA GLU A 21 24.90 -35.71 -11.24
C GLU A 21 25.46 -34.28 -11.27
N ARG A 22 26.78 -34.14 -11.46
CA ARG A 22 27.43 -32.83 -11.67
C ARG A 22 26.93 -32.18 -12.95
N GLN A 23 26.75 -32.96 -14.01
CA GLN A 23 26.26 -32.47 -15.29
C GLN A 23 24.78 -32.08 -15.22
N TRP A 24 23.96 -32.85 -14.50
CA TRP A 24 22.58 -32.50 -14.21
C TRP A 24 22.48 -31.21 -13.38
N LEU A 25 23.24 -31.07 -12.29
CA LEU A 25 23.24 -29.86 -11.46
C LEU A 25 23.70 -28.62 -12.25
N ARG A 26 24.71 -28.75 -13.12
CA ARG A 26 25.12 -27.64 -14.00
C ARG A 26 24.00 -27.22 -14.97
N SER A 27 23.23 -28.19 -15.50
CA SER A 27 22.11 -27.91 -16.40
C SER A 27 20.90 -27.27 -15.71
N GLN A 28 20.78 -27.42 -14.39
CA GLN A 28 19.66 -26.87 -13.62
C GLN A 28 19.97 -25.49 -13.01
N VAL A 29 21.25 -25.17 -12.76
CA VAL A 29 21.64 -23.99 -11.97
C VAL A 29 22.28 -22.88 -12.83
N PHE A 30 22.77 -23.19 -14.04
CA PHE A 30 23.53 -22.22 -14.86
C PHE A 30 23.10 -22.18 -16.34
N GLU A 31 21.79 -22.12 -16.63
CA GLU A 31 21.32 -21.76 -17.98
C GLU A 31 21.29 -20.22 -18.16
N GLU A 32 22.29 -19.67 -18.85
CA GLU A 32 22.20 -18.34 -19.46
C GLU A 32 21.74 -18.43 -20.92
N SER A 33 20.84 -17.52 -21.29
CA SER A 33 20.33 -17.25 -22.65
C SER A 33 21.41 -16.84 -23.66
N PRO A 34 21.19 -17.04 -24.98
CA PRO A 34 22.24 -16.99 -25.99
C PRO A 34 22.55 -15.55 -26.43
N THR A 35 23.82 -15.14 -26.36
CA THR A 35 24.33 -13.99 -27.12
C THR A 35 25.23 -14.46 -28.28
N ALA A 36 25.01 -13.81 -29.43
CA ALA A 36 25.67 -14.02 -30.71
C ALA A 36 27.16 -13.56 -30.72
N PRO A 37 27.97 -13.93 -31.74
CA PRO A 37 29.39 -14.18 -31.57
C PRO A 37 30.28 -12.93 -31.67
N ALA A 38 31.36 -12.91 -30.88
CA ALA A 38 32.46 -11.97 -31.03
C ALA A 38 33.55 -12.51 -31.98
N ALA A 39 34.12 -11.60 -32.76
CA ALA A 39 35.31 -11.79 -33.56
C ALA A 39 36.55 -12.08 -32.69
N GLY A 40 37.47 -12.89 -33.21
CA GLY A 40 38.70 -13.31 -32.52
C GLY A 40 39.85 -12.29 -32.56
N PRO A 41 41.12 -12.74 -32.44
CA PRO A 41 41.86 -12.64 -31.19
C PRO A 41 43.21 -11.91 -31.33
N THR A 42 43.81 -11.51 -30.21
CA THR A 42 45.26 -11.29 -30.12
C THR A 42 45.86 -11.81 -28.81
N GLU A 43 46.78 -12.76 -28.99
CA GLU A 43 47.86 -13.20 -28.12
C GLU A 43 48.60 -12.06 -27.41
N THR A 44 48.98 -12.26 -26.15
CA THR A 44 50.42 -12.28 -25.77
C THR A 44 50.65 -12.89 -24.39
N ALA A 45 51.68 -13.74 -24.33
CA ALA A 45 52.15 -14.49 -23.18
C ALA A 45 52.96 -13.65 -22.17
N TYR A 46 53.00 -14.04 -20.89
CA TYR A 46 54.21 -13.90 -20.06
C TYR A 46 54.32 -14.99 -18.99
N ARG A 47 55.56 -15.44 -18.79
CA ARG A 47 56.01 -16.64 -18.07
C ARG A 47 55.96 -16.52 -16.55
N ALA A 48 55.69 -17.65 -15.90
CA ALA A 48 55.88 -17.92 -14.48
C ALA A 48 57.36 -18.19 -14.12
N THR A 49 57.72 -17.94 -12.86
CA THR A 49 58.90 -18.51 -12.18
C THR A 49 58.54 -18.69 -10.68
N PRO A 50 58.95 -19.77 -10.00
CA PRO A 50 58.33 -20.23 -8.76
C PRO A 50 59.03 -19.68 -7.51
N VAL A 51 58.26 -19.48 -6.42
CA VAL A 51 58.80 -19.24 -5.07
C VAL A 51 58.68 -20.52 -4.26
N VAL A 52 59.81 -20.90 -3.66
CA VAL A 52 60.05 -22.08 -2.83
C VAL A 52 59.56 -21.81 -1.40
N LEU A 53 58.79 -22.76 -0.86
CA LEU A 53 58.47 -22.89 0.57
C LEU A 53 59.71 -23.30 1.36
N SER A 54 60.05 -22.55 2.41
CA SER A 54 60.98 -22.97 3.45
C SER A 54 60.29 -22.91 4.80
N ALA A 55 60.13 -24.08 5.42
CA ALA A 55 59.78 -24.26 6.81
C ALA A 55 60.93 -23.83 7.72
N GLY A 56 60.60 -23.29 8.89
CA GLY A 56 61.56 -22.97 9.94
C GLY A 56 60.86 -22.42 11.16
N GLY A 57 60.51 -23.31 12.10
CA GLY A 57 59.96 -22.92 13.38
C GLY A 57 61.03 -22.37 14.33
N GLN A 58 60.59 -21.55 15.29
CA GLN A 58 61.17 -21.49 16.62
C GLN A 58 60.16 -21.01 17.66
N GLU A 59 60.44 -21.44 18.89
CA GLU A 59 59.58 -21.60 20.05
C GLU A 59 59.27 -20.32 20.87
N ARG A 60 58.12 -20.41 21.57
CA ARG A 60 57.81 -19.95 22.94
C ARG A 60 57.74 -18.45 23.28
N THR A 61 56.53 -18.03 23.67
CA THR A 61 56.12 -17.68 25.07
C THR A 61 54.61 -17.37 25.05
N GLN A 62 53.74 -18.29 25.50
CA GLN A 62 53.10 -18.36 26.82
C GLN A 62 52.45 -17.04 27.31
N GLY A 63 51.15 -16.91 27.09
CA GLY A 63 50.25 -15.92 27.68
C GLY A 63 48.80 -16.40 27.57
N SER A 64 48.14 -16.56 28.71
CA SER A 64 47.00 -17.45 28.99
C SER A 64 45.63 -16.76 28.95
N TRP A 65 44.68 -17.17 28.10
CA TRP A 65 43.22 -16.99 28.35
C TRP A 65 42.38 -18.04 27.59
N PRO A 66 41.81 -19.06 28.27
CA PRO A 66 40.51 -19.59 27.85
C PRO A 66 39.59 -19.76 29.07
N ALA A 67 38.77 -18.75 29.36
CA ALA A 67 37.75 -18.84 30.41
C ALA A 67 36.41 -18.20 30.03
N ARG A 68 36.21 -17.75 28.78
CA ARG A 68 34.96 -17.10 28.34
C ARG A 68 34.12 -17.92 27.35
N ALA A 69 34.68 -18.94 26.71
CA ALA A 69 33.94 -19.76 25.75
C ALA A 69 33.10 -20.87 26.42
N LEU A 70 33.44 -21.30 27.65
CA LEU A 70 32.76 -22.42 28.32
C LEU A 70 31.50 -22.00 29.09
N THR A 71 31.34 -20.71 29.40
CA THR A 71 30.18 -20.19 30.13
C THR A 71 28.96 -19.96 29.24
N ILE A 72 29.18 -19.66 27.95
CA ILE A 72 28.11 -19.41 26.98
C ILE A 72 27.45 -20.72 26.54
N ALA A 73 28.23 -21.79 26.35
CA ALA A 73 27.69 -23.10 25.98
C ALA A 73 26.84 -23.73 27.10
N ALA A 74 27.18 -23.50 28.38
CA ALA A 74 26.40 -24.00 29.51
C ALA A 74 25.06 -23.25 29.70
N ALA A 75 25.00 -21.95 29.37
CA ALA A 75 23.78 -21.16 29.46
C ALA A 75 22.76 -21.53 28.37
N VAL A 76 23.22 -21.83 27.15
CA VAL A 76 22.36 -22.25 26.03
C VAL A 76 21.76 -23.64 26.27
N ILE A 77 22.53 -24.57 26.85
CA ILE A 77 22.04 -25.93 27.17
C ILE A 77 21.01 -25.89 28.31
N ALA A 78 21.16 -24.98 29.28
CA ALA A 78 20.18 -24.81 30.36
C ALA A 78 18.86 -24.19 29.87
N LEU A 79 18.90 -23.25 28.91
CA LEU A 79 17.71 -22.60 28.33
C LEU A 79 16.89 -23.55 27.43
N VAL A 80 17.55 -24.43 26.67
CA VAL A 80 16.89 -25.46 25.85
C VAL A 80 16.33 -26.59 26.74
N GLY A 81 16.99 -26.91 27.85
CA GLY A 81 16.50 -27.91 28.82
C GLY A 81 15.24 -27.46 29.58
N LEU A 82 15.11 -26.17 29.90
CA LEU A 82 13.96 -25.61 30.63
C LEU A 82 12.71 -25.45 29.76
N SER A 83 12.86 -25.18 28.46
CA SER A 83 11.75 -25.08 27.51
C SER A 83 11.16 -26.45 27.16
N GLY A 84 12.00 -27.50 27.09
CA GLY A 84 11.54 -28.89 26.92
C GLY A 84 10.77 -29.44 28.14
N LEU A 85 11.11 -29.00 29.36
CA LEU A 85 10.43 -29.43 30.57
C LEU A 85 9.03 -28.81 30.74
N TRP A 86 8.79 -27.64 30.13
CA TRP A 86 7.50 -26.96 30.19
C TRP A 86 6.47 -27.54 29.20
N MET A 87 6.92 -28.13 28.08
CA MET A 87 6.03 -28.84 27.15
C MET A 87 5.65 -30.26 27.60
N ALA A 88 6.45 -30.91 28.45
CA ALA A 88 6.18 -32.28 28.92
C ALA A 88 5.23 -32.35 30.14
N ALA A 89 4.78 -31.21 30.68
CA ALA A 89 3.99 -31.13 31.91
C ALA A 89 2.54 -30.64 31.68
N ARG A 90 1.94 -30.89 30.51
CA ARG A 90 0.48 -30.76 30.33
C ARG A 90 -0.21 -32.07 30.73
N PRO A 91 -1.09 -32.07 31.73
CA PRO A 91 -1.88 -33.25 32.06
C PRO A 91 -2.95 -33.45 30.99
N ASP A 92 -3.04 -34.68 30.48
CA ASP A 92 -4.15 -35.14 29.65
C ASP A 92 -5.46 -35.03 30.46
N GLY A 93 -6.24 -34.00 30.17
CA GLY A 93 -7.58 -33.78 30.68
C GLY A 93 -8.53 -33.55 29.52
N ALA A 94 -9.42 -34.51 29.29
CA ALA A 94 -10.56 -34.37 28.40
C ALA A 94 -11.44 -33.21 28.87
N GLU A 95 -11.78 -32.27 27.99
CA GLU A 95 -12.83 -31.27 28.25
C GLU A 95 -13.31 -30.64 26.94
N ASP A 96 -14.58 -30.23 26.98
CA ASP A 96 -15.48 -29.93 25.88
C ASP A 96 -15.02 -28.86 24.88
N GLU A 97 -15.43 -29.07 23.63
CA GLU A 97 -15.33 -28.11 22.53
C GLU A 97 -15.98 -26.78 22.95
N PRO A 98 -15.22 -25.67 23.11
CA PRO A 98 -15.82 -24.39 23.42
C PRO A 98 -16.56 -23.94 22.17
N ALA A 99 -17.87 -23.71 22.30
CA ALA A 99 -18.67 -23.08 21.27
C ALA A 99 -17.94 -21.82 20.78
N ALA A 100 -17.56 -21.82 19.51
CA ALA A 100 -16.93 -20.69 18.86
C ALA A 100 -17.81 -19.46 19.13
N SER A 101 -17.28 -18.51 19.88
CA SER A 101 -17.95 -17.23 20.10
C SER A 101 -18.10 -16.58 18.74
N ALA A 102 -19.33 -16.44 18.27
CA ALA A 102 -19.61 -15.75 17.01
C ALA A 102 -18.97 -14.35 17.09
N PRO A 103 -18.18 -13.93 16.08
CA PRO A 103 -17.64 -12.59 16.07
C PRO A 103 -18.79 -11.57 16.12
N PRO A 104 -18.59 -10.40 16.75
CA PRO A 104 -19.61 -9.36 16.82
C PRO A 104 -20.07 -9.03 15.39
N ALA A 105 -21.38 -9.09 15.16
CA ALA A 105 -21.96 -8.77 13.87
C ALA A 105 -21.72 -7.28 13.60
N SER A 106 -20.84 -6.98 12.64
CA SER A 106 -20.66 -5.64 12.10
C SER A 106 -21.98 -5.20 11.44
N THR A 107 -22.79 -4.42 12.16
CA THR A 107 -24.01 -3.81 11.63
C THR A 107 -23.64 -2.61 10.77
N SER A 108 -23.11 -2.88 9.57
CA SER A 108 -23.00 -1.87 8.53
C SER A 108 -24.41 -1.61 7.98
N LEU A 109 -24.90 -0.37 8.09
CA LEU A 109 -26.19 0.04 7.55
C LEU A 109 -26.17 -0.12 6.02
N VAL A 110 -26.88 -1.13 5.54
CA VAL A 110 -27.00 -1.42 4.11
C VAL A 110 -27.87 -0.35 3.47
N PRO A 111 -27.41 0.34 2.41
CA PRO A 111 -28.27 1.21 1.64
C PRO A 111 -29.48 0.43 1.12
N ALA A 112 -30.69 0.98 1.24
CA ALA A 112 -31.93 0.31 0.85
C ALA A 112 -32.02 -0.11 -0.65
N ALA A 113 -31.02 0.29 -1.46
CA ALA A 113 -30.91 0.00 -2.89
C ALA A 113 -29.83 -1.04 -3.26
N ALA A 114 -29.21 -1.72 -2.28
CA ALA A 114 -28.14 -2.68 -2.58
C ALA A 114 -28.65 -3.87 -3.43
N PRO A 115 -27.86 -4.36 -4.40
CA PRO A 115 -28.18 -5.58 -5.15
C PRO A 115 -28.39 -6.79 -4.23
N LEU A 116 -29.30 -7.70 -4.59
CA LEU A 116 -29.63 -8.88 -3.79
C LEU A 116 -28.42 -9.78 -3.48
N TRP A 117 -27.42 -9.79 -4.37
CA TRP A 117 -26.18 -10.56 -4.19
C TRP A 117 -25.19 -9.89 -3.24
N TYR A 118 -25.28 -8.58 -3.00
CA TYR A 118 -24.26 -7.82 -2.28
C TYR A 118 -24.20 -8.22 -0.80
N GLN A 119 -25.35 -8.31 -0.13
CA GLN A 119 -25.39 -8.61 1.31
C GLN A 119 -24.84 -9.99 1.69
N PRO A 120 -25.24 -11.09 1.02
CA PRO A 120 -24.64 -12.40 1.27
C PRO A 120 -23.11 -12.39 1.17
N ILE A 121 -22.56 -11.71 0.16
CA ILE A 121 -21.11 -11.61 -0.05
C ILE A 121 -20.44 -10.75 1.01
N ARG A 122 -20.97 -9.54 1.24
CA ARG A 122 -20.37 -8.60 2.17
C ARG A 122 -20.26 -9.18 3.57
N SER A 123 -21.22 -10.02 3.98
CA SER A 123 -21.22 -10.67 5.30
C SER A 123 -20.10 -11.69 5.51
N VAL A 124 -19.55 -12.26 4.44
CA VAL A 124 -18.45 -13.24 4.53
C VAL A 124 -17.07 -12.62 4.32
N LEU A 125 -17.01 -11.46 3.65
CA LEU A 125 -15.76 -10.79 3.34
C LEU A 125 -15.05 -10.26 4.61
N PRO A 126 -13.70 -10.30 4.65
CA PRO A 126 -12.93 -9.60 5.67
C PRO A 126 -13.19 -8.10 5.67
N ASP A 127 -12.90 -7.44 6.79
CA ASP A 127 -13.06 -6.00 6.89
C ASP A 127 -12.17 -5.24 5.89
N GLY A 128 -12.72 -4.14 5.37
CA GLY A 128 -12.09 -3.31 4.33
C GLY A 128 -12.37 -3.77 2.90
N PHE A 129 -12.78 -5.01 2.65
CA PHE A 129 -13.27 -5.45 1.32
C PHE A 129 -14.73 -5.05 1.15
N ASP A 130 -14.94 -3.82 0.70
CA ASP A 130 -16.24 -3.16 0.66
C ASP A 130 -16.71 -2.84 -0.77
N GLN A 131 -15.80 -2.66 -1.71
CA GLN A 131 -16.13 -2.48 -3.14
C GLN A 131 -16.19 -3.84 -3.84
N ILE A 132 -17.36 -4.29 -4.26
CA ILE A 132 -17.61 -5.64 -4.80
C ILE A 132 -18.26 -5.53 -6.17
N VAL A 133 -17.82 -6.36 -7.11
CA VAL A 133 -18.47 -6.54 -8.41
C VAL A 133 -18.81 -8.00 -8.66
N LEU A 134 -20.00 -8.23 -9.20
CA LEU A 134 -20.44 -9.53 -9.72
C LEU A 134 -19.98 -9.66 -11.18
N THR A 135 -19.02 -10.54 -11.45
CA THR A 135 -18.46 -10.72 -12.79
C THR A 135 -19.11 -11.86 -13.57
N ASP A 136 -19.75 -12.81 -12.88
CA ASP A 136 -20.49 -13.88 -13.53
C ASP A 136 -21.64 -14.31 -12.64
N ALA A 137 -22.83 -14.47 -13.23
CA ALA A 137 -24.03 -14.89 -12.53
C ALA A 137 -24.84 -15.92 -13.33
N SER A 138 -24.25 -17.06 -13.64
CA SER A 138 -24.89 -18.09 -14.46
C SER A 138 -25.62 -19.12 -13.60
N ALA A 139 -26.42 -19.99 -14.23
CA ALA A 139 -27.00 -21.15 -13.54
C ALA A 139 -25.93 -22.14 -13.04
N GLN A 140 -24.68 -21.97 -13.45
CA GLN A 140 -23.58 -22.90 -13.27
C GLN A 140 -22.48 -22.35 -12.39
N SER A 141 -22.40 -21.03 -12.25
CA SER A 141 -21.29 -20.33 -11.59
C SER A 141 -21.71 -18.94 -11.13
N LEU A 142 -21.18 -18.56 -9.97
CA LEU A 142 -21.11 -17.18 -9.51
C LEU A 142 -19.66 -16.79 -9.34
N SER A 143 -19.28 -15.62 -9.84
CA SER A 143 -17.95 -15.06 -9.63
C SER A 143 -18.03 -13.60 -9.21
N PHE A 144 -17.23 -13.26 -8.21
CA PHE A 144 -17.14 -11.95 -7.61
C PHE A 144 -15.68 -11.50 -7.57
N LYS A 145 -15.51 -10.19 -7.61
CA LYS A 145 -14.25 -9.53 -7.29
C LYS A 145 -14.52 -8.49 -6.22
N ALA A 146 -13.75 -8.55 -5.14
CA ALA A 146 -13.84 -7.61 -4.03
C ALA A 146 -12.53 -6.85 -3.91
N PHE A 147 -12.63 -5.53 -3.76
CA PHE A 147 -11.52 -4.62 -3.60
C PHE A 147 -11.49 -4.10 -2.19
N ARG A 148 -10.29 -3.99 -1.64
CA ARG A 148 -10.07 -3.34 -0.35
C ARG A 148 -9.87 -1.86 -0.54
N THR A 149 -10.77 -1.00 -0.08
CA THR A 149 -10.69 0.46 -0.35
C THR A 149 -9.38 1.09 0.14
N GLY A 150 -8.85 0.65 1.28
CA GLY A 150 -7.63 1.20 1.86
C GLY A 150 -6.32 0.79 1.20
N THR A 151 -6.28 -0.32 0.44
CA THR A 151 -5.01 -0.87 -0.11
C THR A 151 -5.10 -1.23 -1.60
N ARG A 152 -6.31 -1.32 -2.16
CA ARG A 152 -6.61 -1.78 -3.53
C ARG A 152 -6.21 -3.22 -3.82
N GLN A 153 -6.01 -4.02 -2.77
CA GLN A 153 -5.95 -5.47 -2.92
C GLN A 153 -7.24 -6.00 -3.54
N LEU A 154 -7.08 -7.01 -4.38
CA LEU A 154 -8.16 -7.72 -5.05
C LEU A 154 -8.29 -9.14 -4.47
N LEU A 155 -9.52 -9.48 -4.13
CA LEU A 155 -9.94 -10.84 -3.81
C LEU A 155 -10.89 -11.34 -4.90
N GLU A 156 -10.53 -12.44 -5.54
CA GLU A 156 -11.37 -13.15 -6.50
C GLU A 156 -12.05 -14.33 -5.80
N MET A 157 -13.37 -14.40 -5.92
CA MET A 157 -14.16 -15.47 -5.32
C MET A 157 -15.08 -16.08 -6.36
N SER A 158 -15.12 -17.40 -6.45
CA SER A 158 -16.05 -18.08 -7.35
C SER A 158 -16.61 -19.35 -6.75
N ILE A 159 -17.86 -19.65 -7.11
CA ILE A 159 -18.53 -20.90 -6.77
C ILE A 159 -19.17 -21.48 -8.01
N GLY A 160 -18.90 -22.75 -8.29
CA GLY A 160 -19.49 -23.52 -9.39
C GLY A 160 -20.31 -24.70 -8.87
N TRP A 161 -21.40 -25.03 -9.57
CA TRP A 161 -22.29 -26.14 -9.22
C TRP A 161 -22.02 -27.42 -10.03
N PRO A 162 -22.41 -28.59 -9.51
CA PRO A 162 -22.18 -29.87 -10.19
C PRO A 162 -22.99 -29.97 -11.49
N GLY A 163 -22.39 -30.57 -12.53
CA GLY A 163 -23.11 -31.05 -13.72
C GLY A 163 -22.92 -30.24 -15.00
N THR A 164 -22.12 -29.18 -14.98
CA THR A 164 -21.90 -28.32 -16.14
C THR A 164 -20.42 -28.03 -16.31
N GLU A 165 -19.92 -28.21 -17.54
CA GLU A 165 -18.53 -28.26 -17.98
C GLU A 165 -17.51 -27.51 -17.11
N GLY A 166 -16.82 -28.27 -16.25
CA GLY A 166 -15.74 -27.72 -15.45
C GLY A 166 -15.40 -28.54 -14.23
N ARG A 167 -15.21 -29.86 -14.35
CA ARG A 167 -14.21 -30.47 -13.45
C ARG A 167 -12.93 -29.73 -13.77
N LYS A 168 -12.48 -28.84 -12.87
CA LYS A 168 -11.10 -28.31 -12.89
C LYS A 168 -10.22 -29.51 -13.18
N ASN A 169 -9.37 -29.45 -14.22
CA ASN A 169 -8.51 -30.57 -14.58
C ASN A 169 -7.78 -30.98 -13.29
N THR A 170 -8.14 -32.14 -12.73
CA THR A 170 -7.74 -32.58 -11.38
C THR A 170 -6.29 -33.06 -11.36
N SER A 171 -5.44 -32.46 -12.19
CA SER A 171 -4.00 -32.66 -12.16
C SER A 171 -3.37 -31.98 -10.95
N GLU A 172 -4.07 -31.05 -10.29
CA GLU A 172 -3.68 -30.53 -8.99
C GLU A 172 -3.85 -31.62 -7.91
N VAL A 173 -2.83 -31.79 -7.08
CA VAL A 173 -2.84 -32.76 -5.98
C VAL A 173 -3.66 -32.18 -4.83
N VAL A 174 -4.58 -32.96 -4.28
CA VAL A 174 -5.33 -32.60 -3.06
C VAL A 174 -4.31 -32.33 -1.96
N THR A 175 -4.30 -31.11 -1.42
CA THR A 175 -3.37 -30.71 -0.36
C THR A 175 -3.84 -31.24 0.99
N PHE A 176 -5.15 -31.25 1.24
CA PHE A 176 -5.77 -31.70 2.48
C PHE A 176 -7.26 -32.03 2.27
N THR A 177 -7.83 -32.89 3.14
CA THR A 177 -9.26 -33.27 3.12
C THR A 177 -9.82 -33.19 4.55
N ASP A 178 -11.03 -32.65 4.72
CA ASP A 178 -11.78 -32.68 5.97
C ASP A 178 -13.27 -33.04 5.78
N THR A 179 -14.09 -32.82 6.81
CA THR A 179 -15.53 -33.10 6.78
C THR A 179 -16.32 -32.22 5.82
N ARG A 180 -15.73 -31.13 5.32
CA ARG A 180 -16.34 -30.18 4.37
C ARG A 180 -16.02 -30.55 2.92
N GLY A 181 -14.85 -31.13 2.66
CA GLY A 181 -14.46 -31.65 1.35
C GLY A 181 -12.96 -31.70 1.11
N ASP A 182 -12.57 -31.70 -0.16
CA ASP A 182 -11.19 -31.75 -0.63
C ASP A 182 -10.66 -30.35 -0.93
N TYR A 183 -9.49 -30.01 -0.39
CA TYR A 183 -8.83 -28.72 -0.59
C TYR A 183 -7.66 -28.85 -1.56
N TYR A 184 -7.50 -27.80 -2.37
CA TYR A 184 -6.38 -27.58 -3.27
C TYR A 184 -5.83 -26.19 -2.97
N GLU A 185 -4.65 -26.15 -2.37
CA GLU A 185 -4.01 -24.91 -1.93
C GLU A 185 -2.80 -24.60 -2.81
N SER A 186 -2.70 -23.34 -3.21
CA SER A 186 -1.50 -22.74 -3.77
C SER A 186 -1.07 -21.55 -2.92
N THR A 187 0.04 -20.91 -3.27
CA THR A 187 0.48 -19.69 -2.60
C THR A 187 -0.61 -18.62 -2.61
N SER A 188 -1.29 -18.41 -3.74
CA SER A 188 -2.24 -17.30 -3.89
C SER A 188 -3.72 -17.70 -3.79
N ALA A 189 -4.05 -19.00 -3.66
CA ALA A 189 -5.43 -19.46 -3.80
C ALA A 189 -5.75 -20.70 -2.94
N VAL A 190 -7.02 -20.79 -2.54
CA VAL A 190 -7.61 -21.98 -1.92
C VAL A 190 -8.84 -22.37 -2.72
N THR A 191 -8.86 -23.59 -3.24
CA THR A 191 -10.04 -24.20 -3.84
C THR A 191 -10.55 -25.33 -2.94
N LEU A 192 -11.86 -25.33 -2.64
CA LEU A 192 -12.57 -26.38 -1.93
C LEU A 192 -13.55 -27.07 -2.89
N ILE A 193 -13.42 -28.38 -3.05
CA ILE A 193 -14.45 -29.24 -3.63
C ILE A 193 -15.27 -29.80 -2.47
N THR A 194 -16.44 -29.23 -2.27
CA THR A 194 -17.37 -29.63 -1.20
C THR A 194 -17.90 -31.05 -1.40
N ASN A 195 -18.41 -31.68 -0.34
CA ASN A 195 -19.04 -33.01 -0.42
C ASN A 195 -20.22 -33.06 -1.40
N ASP A 196 -20.97 -31.96 -1.54
CA ASP A 196 -22.06 -31.81 -2.51
C ASP A 196 -21.56 -31.38 -3.91
N GLN A 197 -20.25 -31.54 -4.17
CA GLN A 197 -19.58 -31.37 -5.46
C GLN A 197 -19.57 -29.93 -5.99
N ARG A 198 -19.82 -28.92 -5.16
CA ARG A 198 -19.57 -27.51 -5.52
C ARG A 198 -18.08 -27.23 -5.47
N ILE A 199 -17.60 -26.45 -6.43
CA ILE A 199 -16.21 -25.99 -6.51
C ILE A 199 -16.18 -24.55 -6.06
N VAL A 200 -15.54 -24.29 -4.92
CA VAL A 200 -15.47 -22.96 -4.30
C VAL A 200 -14.02 -22.51 -4.33
N SER A 201 -13.73 -21.35 -4.89
CA SER A 201 -12.37 -20.83 -5.00
C SER A 201 -12.29 -19.43 -4.42
N VAL A 202 -11.30 -19.20 -3.57
CA VAL A 202 -10.90 -17.88 -3.09
C VAL A 202 -9.45 -17.67 -3.48
N ARG A 203 -9.18 -16.60 -4.21
CA ARG A 203 -7.86 -16.26 -4.69
C ARG A 203 -7.55 -14.83 -4.35
N CYS A 204 -6.36 -14.61 -3.82
CA CYS A 204 -5.83 -13.29 -3.57
C CYS A 204 -4.73 -12.98 -4.58
N GLY A 205 -4.66 -11.74 -5.01
CA GLY A 205 -3.52 -11.23 -5.74
C GLY A 205 -3.87 -9.96 -6.50
N LEU A 206 -2.92 -9.50 -7.32
CA LEU A 206 -3.10 -8.35 -8.19
C LEU A 206 -3.37 -8.80 -9.64
N SER A 207 -3.90 -10.03 -9.80
CA SER A 207 -4.15 -10.59 -11.12
C SER A 207 -5.07 -9.65 -11.91
N PRO A 208 -4.72 -9.34 -13.16
CA PRO A 208 -5.57 -8.49 -13.96
C PRO A 208 -6.97 -9.06 -14.06
N ILE A 209 -7.93 -8.19 -13.82
CA ILE A 209 -9.31 -8.55 -13.52
C ILE A 209 -9.95 -9.35 -14.67
N GLY A 210 -9.52 -9.08 -15.90
CA GLY A 210 -10.02 -9.78 -17.06
C GLY A 210 -9.33 -11.11 -17.41
N GLY A 211 -8.22 -11.48 -16.77
CA GLY A 211 -7.52 -12.72 -17.14
C GLY A 211 -6.99 -12.72 -18.58
N GLY A 212 -6.84 -11.53 -19.19
CA GLY A 212 -6.08 -11.38 -20.42
C GLY A 212 -4.67 -11.92 -20.19
N ALA A 213 -4.17 -12.74 -21.12
CA ALA A 213 -2.78 -13.18 -21.10
C ALA A 213 -1.89 -11.98 -21.39
N VAL A 214 -1.54 -11.23 -20.35
CA VAL A 214 -0.49 -10.23 -20.44
C VAL A 214 0.81 -11.01 -20.59
N GLY A 215 1.39 -10.96 -21.79
CA GLY A 215 2.54 -11.78 -22.17
C GLY A 215 3.87 -11.35 -21.53
N SER A 216 3.88 -10.43 -20.57
CA SER A 216 5.08 -10.08 -19.81
C SER A 216 5.20 -11.00 -18.60
N ALA A 217 6.39 -11.58 -18.43
CA ALA A 217 6.70 -12.42 -17.27
C ALA A 217 6.53 -11.64 -15.94
N SER A 218 6.70 -10.31 -15.95
CA SER A 218 6.53 -9.44 -14.78
C SER A 218 5.08 -9.34 -14.30
N MET A 219 4.11 -9.14 -15.21
CA MET A 219 2.69 -9.19 -14.82
C MET A 219 2.19 -10.62 -14.60
N ALA A 220 2.86 -11.65 -15.14
CA ALA A 220 2.57 -13.03 -14.78
C ALA A 220 2.99 -13.35 -13.32
N ASP A 221 3.99 -12.66 -12.79
CA ASP A 221 4.37 -12.67 -11.37
C ASP A 221 3.38 -11.91 -10.47
N SER A 222 2.36 -11.23 -11.01
CA SER A 222 1.18 -10.75 -10.25
C SER A 222 0.38 -11.88 -9.58
N ARG A 223 0.73 -13.14 -9.86
CA ARG A 223 0.29 -14.33 -9.14
C ARG A 223 1.00 -14.55 -7.80
N ARG A 224 1.96 -13.69 -7.43
CA ARG A 224 2.51 -13.64 -6.07
C ARG A 224 1.37 -13.51 -5.06
N ASP A 225 1.58 -14.12 -3.90
CA ASP A 225 0.64 -14.05 -2.80
C ASP A 225 0.74 -12.70 -2.10
N TYR A 226 0.08 -11.68 -2.65
CA TYR A 226 -0.01 -10.35 -2.04
C TYR A 226 -0.88 -10.32 -0.77
N CYS A 227 -1.50 -11.44 -0.39
CA CYS A 227 -2.14 -11.63 0.92
C CYS A 227 -1.22 -12.26 1.96
N GLY A 228 -0.02 -12.68 1.56
CA GLY A 228 0.93 -13.36 2.43
C GLY A 228 1.62 -12.41 3.42
N PRO A 229 2.32 -12.98 4.42
CA PRO A 229 3.14 -12.20 5.34
C PRO A 229 4.24 -11.45 4.57
N GLY A 230 4.34 -10.14 4.79
CA GLY A 230 5.35 -9.26 4.18
C GLY A 230 4.82 -8.13 3.30
N PHE A 231 3.55 -8.20 2.86
CA PHE A 231 2.98 -7.15 1.99
C PHE A 231 1.92 -6.28 2.66
N ASP A 232 1.17 -6.77 3.66
CA ASP A 232 0.17 -5.91 4.34
C ASP A 232 -0.47 -6.48 5.62
N ASN A 233 0.05 -7.58 6.19
CA ASN A 233 -0.52 -8.24 7.38
C ASN A 233 -2.05 -8.41 7.34
N LEU A 234 -2.61 -8.70 6.16
CA LEU A 234 -4.05 -8.88 5.92
C LEU A 234 -4.72 -9.93 6.81
N GLY A 235 -3.94 -10.73 7.53
CA GLY A 235 -4.43 -11.89 8.27
C GLY A 235 -5.01 -12.98 7.36
N LEU A 236 -4.95 -12.83 6.03
CA LEU A 236 -5.39 -13.81 5.03
C LEU A 236 -4.30 -14.85 4.74
N ASP A 237 -3.74 -15.40 5.81
CA ASP A 237 -2.87 -16.56 5.73
C ASP A 237 -3.62 -17.77 5.11
N PRO A 238 -2.94 -18.88 4.80
CA PRO A 238 -3.61 -20.06 4.25
C PRO A 238 -4.80 -20.56 5.10
N ALA A 239 -4.75 -20.45 6.43
CA ALA A 239 -5.83 -20.90 7.30
C ALA A 239 -7.05 -19.97 7.24
N SER A 240 -6.85 -18.65 7.28
CA SER A 240 -7.91 -17.65 7.11
C SER A 240 -8.55 -17.72 5.73
N ARG A 241 -7.77 -18.02 4.68
CA ARG A 241 -8.32 -18.26 3.33
C ARG A 241 -9.19 -19.51 3.28
N ARG A 242 -8.79 -20.61 3.93
CA ARG A 242 -9.66 -21.80 4.05
C ARG A 242 -10.97 -21.44 4.75
N ASP A 243 -10.90 -20.72 5.87
CA ASP A 243 -12.09 -20.30 6.60
C ASP A 243 -13.00 -19.43 5.74
N LEU A 244 -12.44 -18.47 5.01
CA LEU A 244 -13.17 -17.64 4.06
C LEU A 244 -13.81 -18.46 2.94
N THR A 245 -13.10 -19.43 2.36
CA THR A 245 -13.64 -20.35 1.35
C THR A 245 -14.83 -21.15 1.89
N VAL A 246 -14.76 -21.59 3.14
CA VAL A 246 -15.87 -22.32 3.80
C VAL A 246 -17.05 -21.41 4.08
N ARG A 247 -16.83 -20.19 4.61
CA ARG A 247 -17.89 -19.20 4.84
C ARG A 247 -18.58 -18.82 3.54
N PHE A 248 -17.81 -18.60 2.48
CA PHE A 248 -18.33 -18.32 1.15
C PHE A 248 -19.15 -19.50 0.59
N ALA A 249 -18.70 -20.74 0.77
CA ALA A 249 -19.50 -21.93 0.47
C ALA A 249 -20.82 -21.98 1.27
N GLY A 250 -20.81 -21.53 2.52
CA GLY A 250 -21.99 -21.46 3.38
C GLY A 250 -23.01 -20.38 2.96
N ALA A 251 -22.53 -19.26 2.40
CA ALA A 251 -23.39 -18.18 1.91
C ALA A 251 -24.20 -18.57 0.66
N PHE A 252 -23.75 -19.57 -0.09
CA PHE A 252 -24.38 -20.06 -1.32
C PHE A 252 -24.62 -21.58 -1.27
N PRO A 253 -25.57 -22.08 -0.46
CA PRO A 253 -25.90 -23.51 -0.42
C PRO A 253 -26.34 -24.03 -1.79
N SER A 254 -26.22 -25.35 -2.03
CA SER A 254 -26.59 -25.98 -3.31
C SER A 254 -28.07 -25.80 -3.69
N GLU A 255 -28.94 -25.55 -2.71
CA GLU A 255 -30.36 -25.28 -2.93
C GLU A 255 -30.66 -23.79 -3.23
N SER A 256 -29.64 -22.92 -3.21
CA SER A 256 -29.81 -21.49 -3.51
C SER A 256 -30.31 -21.33 -4.94
N SER A 257 -31.47 -20.70 -5.09
CA SER A 257 -31.91 -20.23 -6.40
C SER A 257 -31.03 -19.05 -6.81
N ILE A 258 -30.02 -19.32 -7.64
CA ILE A 258 -29.21 -18.29 -8.32
C ILE A 258 -30.09 -17.45 -9.26
N ALA A 259 -31.29 -17.93 -9.61
CA ALA A 259 -32.21 -17.23 -10.51
C ALA A 259 -32.63 -15.82 -10.04
N GLY A 260 -32.38 -15.48 -8.76
CA GLY A 260 -32.56 -14.13 -8.23
C GLY A 260 -31.38 -13.17 -8.46
N PHE A 261 -30.19 -13.68 -8.79
CA PHE A 261 -29.05 -12.85 -9.16
C PHE A 261 -29.15 -12.55 -10.64
N ALA A 262 -29.64 -11.35 -10.95
CA ALA A 262 -29.65 -10.87 -12.31
C ALA A 262 -28.22 -10.94 -12.87
N GLN A 263 -28.08 -11.55 -14.04
CA GLN A 263 -26.88 -11.39 -14.85
C GLN A 263 -26.59 -9.89 -14.96
N PRO A 264 -25.33 -9.47 -14.77
CA PRO A 264 -24.95 -8.11 -15.07
C PRO A 264 -25.43 -7.79 -16.48
N THR A 265 -26.21 -6.71 -16.62
CA THR A 265 -26.61 -6.29 -17.96
C THR A 265 -25.37 -5.68 -18.60
N PRO A 266 -24.90 -6.19 -19.76
CA PRO A 266 -23.78 -5.56 -20.44
C PRO A 266 -24.12 -4.09 -20.62
N PRO A 267 -23.23 -3.17 -20.23
CA PRO A 267 -23.44 -1.76 -20.47
C PRO A 267 -23.61 -1.54 -21.98
N PRO A 268 -24.27 -0.45 -22.41
CA PRO A 268 -24.18 -0.02 -23.80
C PRO A 268 -22.71 0.09 -24.20
N SER A 269 -22.41 -0.04 -25.50
CA SER A 269 -21.06 0.15 -26.05
C SER A 269 -20.38 1.35 -25.39
N GLU A 270 -19.10 1.20 -25.01
CA GLU A 270 -18.37 2.23 -24.27
C GLU A 270 -18.58 3.62 -24.85
N SER A 271 -18.68 4.60 -23.96
CA SER A 271 -18.91 5.99 -24.34
C SER A 271 -17.83 6.41 -25.35
N PRO A 272 -18.19 6.98 -26.52
CA PRO A 272 -17.22 7.56 -27.44
C PRO A 272 -16.26 8.54 -26.75
N ALA A 273 -16.70 9.16 -25.64
CA ALA A 273 -15.87 10.03 -24.81
C ALA A 273 -14.73 9.27 -24.12
N LEU A 274 -14.97 8.09 -23.55
CA LEU A 274 -13.94 7.26 -22.93
C LEU A 274 -12.87 6.86 -23.95
N LEU A 275 -13.30 6.36 -25.11
CA LEU A 275 -12.40 5.99 -26.20
C LEU A 275 -11.58 7.17 -26.71
N GLN A 276 -12.20 8.34 -26.81
CA GLN A 276 -11.53 9.58 -27.17
C GLN A 276 -10.46 9.95 -26.13
N GLN A 277 -10.80 9.92 -24.84
CA GLN A 277 -9.86 10.26 -23.76
C GLN A 277 -8.67 9.31 -23.70
N LEU A 278 -8.89 8.00 -23.84
CA LEU A 278 -7.82 7.01 -23.92
C LEU A 278 -6.94 7.21 -25.17
N THR A 279 -7.56 7.56 -26.30
CA THR A 279 -6.84 7.87 -27.55
C THR A 279 -6.00 9.13 -27.42
N GLU A 280 -6.52 10.18 -26.80
CA GLU A 280 -5.79 11.41 -26.51
C GLU A 280 -4.63 11.14 -25.54
N PHE A 281 -4.83 10.31 -24.53
CA PHE A 281 -3.80 9.92 -23.57
C PHE A 281 -2.62 9.16 -24.21
N LEU A 282 -2.91 8.17 -25.07
CA LEU A 282 -1.89 7.35 -25.73
C LEU A 282 -1.32 8.02 -26.99
N GLY A 283 -1.98 9.04 -27.53
CA GLY A 283 -1.63 9.66 -28.81
C GLY A 283 -1.85 8.76 -30.03
N VAL A 284 -2.48 7.59 -29.83
CA VAL A 284 -2.81 6.60 -30.86
C VAL A 284 -4.22 6.06 -30.62
N PRO A 285 -4.96 5.68 -31.68
CA PRO A 285 -6.27 5.08 -31.53
C PRO A 285 -6.23 3.86 -30.62
N VAL A 286 -7.11 3.85 -29.61
CA VAL A 286 -7.23 2.75 -28.66
C VAL A 286 -8.32 1.79 -29.12
N GLU A 287 -7.94 0.52 -29.26
CA GLU A 287 -8.91 -0.57 -29.36
C GLU A 287 -9.12 -1.16 -27.98
N ILE A 288 -10.37 -1.14 -27.50
CA ILE A 288 -10.72 -1.89 -26.30
C ILE A 288 -10.63 -3.37 -26.65
N GLY A 289 -9.90 -4.12 -25.82
CA GLY A 289 -9.76 -5.56 -25.97
C GLY A 289 -11.09 -6.30 -25.85
N GLY A 290 -11.05 -7.62 -26.02
CA GLY A 290 -12.25 -8.45 -25.97
C GLY A 290 -13.06 -8.24 -24.68
N GLU A 291 -14.38 -8.13 -24.82
CA GLU A 291 -15.31 -8.11 -23.69
C GLU A 291 -15.15 -9.40 -22.87
N GLN A 292 -15.05 -9.25 -21.55
CA GLN A 292 -14.96 -10.36 -20.62
C GLN A 292 -16.08 -10.26 -19.60
N ALA A 293 -16.38 -11.38 -18.93
CA ALA A 293 -17.39 -11.40 -17.87
C ALA A 293 -18.73 -10.78 -18.34
N PHE A 294 -19.21 -11.15 -19.54
CA PHE A 294 -20.44 -10.62 -20.15
C PHE A 294 -20.46 -9.09 -20.33
N GLY A 295 -19.31 -8.48 -20.60
CA GLY A 295 -19.19 -7.03 -20.85
C GLY A 295 -19.06 -6.20 -19.57
N VAL A 296 -19.04 -6.83 -18.39
CA VAL A 296 -18.73 -6.20 -17.10
C VAL A 296 -17.30 -5.71 -17.05
N LEU A 297 -16.39 -6.45 -17.68
CA LEU A 297 -14.96 -6.18 -17.68
C LEU A 297 -14.48 -5.93 -19.10
N ARG A 298 -13.78 -4.82 -19.28
CA ARG A 298 -13.12 -4.49 -20.54
C ARG A 298 -11.68 -4.09 -20.30
N ASN A 299 -10.75 -4.82 -20.89
CA ASN A 299 -9.34 -4.55 -20.75
C ASN A 299 -8.80 -3.73 -21.92
N VAL A 300 -7.93 -2.80 -21.60
CA VAL A 300 -7.19 -1.97 -22.54
C VAL A 300 -5.72 -2.05 -22.14
N ASN A 301 -4.87 -2.33 -23.11
CA ASN A 301 -3.44 -2.24 -22.91
C ASN A 301 -3.00 -0.79 -23.13
N LEU A 302 -2.52 -0.11 -22.08
CA LEU A 302 -2.01 1.26 -22.16
C LEU A 302 -0.49 1.33 -22.33
N SER A 303 0.18 0.17 -22.42
CA SER A 303 1.63 0.12 -22.65
C SER A 303 1.97 0.76 -23.99
N ASN A 304 3.17 1.35 -24.10
CA ASN A 304 3.66 1.86 -25.37
C ASN A 304 3.69 0.70 -26.39
N PRO A 305 3.13 0.85 -27.61
CA PRO A 305 3.05 -0.22 -28.61
C PRO A 305 4.41 -0.83 -29.00
N THR A 306 5.52 -0.14 -28.75
CA THR A 306 6.88 -0.66 -28.99
C THR A 306 7.54 -1.31 -27.78
N SER A 307 6.90 -1.26 -26.61
CA SER A 307 7.42 -1.79 -25.34
C SER A 307 6.76 -3.12 -24.95
N ALA A 308 7.36 -3.81 -23.96
CA ALA A 308 6.70 -4.93 -23.31
C ALA A 308 5.38 -4.43 -22.68
N ARG A 309 4.37 -5.30 -22.60
CA ARG A 309 3.13 -4.96 -21.90
C ARG A 309 3.45 -4.70 -20.43
N ASP A 310 3.41 -3.45 -20.01
CA ASP A 310 3.75 -2.97 -18.67
C ASP A 310 2.56 -2.33 -17.96
N THR A 311 1.48 -1.99 -18.67
CA THR A 311 0.32 -1.27 -18.13
C THR A 311 -0.99 -1.83 -18.65
N GLU A 312 -1.85 -2.24 -17.73
CA GLU A 312 -3.20 -2.73 -18.00
C GLU A 312 -4.25 -1.83 -17.35
N PHE A 313 -5.24 -1.44 -18.14
CA PHE A 313 -6.40 -0.68 -17.72
C PHE A 313 -7.64 -1.54 -17.88
N THR A 314 -8.45 -1.62 -16.84
CA THR A 314 -9.72 -2.34 -16.84
C THR A 314 -10.85 -1.39 -16.48
N VAL A 315 -11.86 -1.32 -17.34
CA VAL A 315 -13.15 -0.71 -17.03
C VAL A 315 -14.04 -1.79 -16.44
N ILE A 316 -14.64 -1.50 -15.29
CA ILE A 316 -15.41 -2.43 -14.47
C ILE A 316 -16.80 -1.83 -14.24
N HIS A 317 -17.84 -2.47 -14.73
CA HIS A 317 -19.20 -1.97 -14.56
C HIS A 317 -19.90 -2.62 -13.37
N GLY A 318 -20.67 -1.85 -12.60
CA GLY A 318 -21.52 -2.38 -11.53
C GLY A 318 -20.76 -2.72 -10.23
N ILE A 319 -19.71 -1.98 -9.90
CA ILE A 319 -19.10 -2.02 -8.57
C ILE A 319 -20.10 -1.47 -7.54
N TRP A 320 -20.23 -2.15 -6.40
CA TRP A 320 -21.08 -1.75 -5.29
C TRP A 320 -20.33 -1.77 -3.94
N PRO A 321 -20.53 -0.80 -3.03
CA PRO A 321 -21.32 0.39 -3.24
C PRO A 321 -20.64 1.32 -4.26
N PRO A 322 -21.42 2.05 -5.08
CA PRO A 322 -20.85 3.13 -5.87
C PRO A 322 -20.24 4.12 -4.91
N GLN A 323 -19.14 4.74 -5.34
CA GLN A 323 -18.51 5.74 -4.49
C GLN A 323 -19.37 7.01 -4.56
N VAL A 324 -19.93 7.40 -3.43
CA VAL A 324 -20.44 8.77 -3.27
C VAL A 324 -19.22 9.69 -3.32
N ALA A 325 -19.31 10.87 -3.93
CA ALA A 325 -18.20 11.81 -4.19
C ALA A 325 -17.49 12.38 -2.93
N ASP A 326 -17.50 11.64 -1.83
CA ASP A 326 -16.89 11.97 -0.56
C ASP A 326 -15.38 11.66 -0.61
N GLY A 327 -14.60 12.66 -1.01
CA GLY A 327 -13.24 13.03 -0.55
C GLY A 327 -12.10 12.00 -0.57
N ALA A 328 -12.32 10.79 -0.06
CA ALA A 328 -11.26 9.82 0.30
C ALA A 328 -10.46 9.30 -0.91
N ASN A 329 -11.01 9.37 -2.14
CA ASN A 329 -10.27 9.06 -3.37
C ASN A 329 -10.14 10.26 -4.32
N THR A 330 -10.69 11.43 -3.99
CA THR A 330 -10.65 12.61 -4.87
C THR A 330 -9.51 13.58 -4.53
N GLY A 331 -8.94 13.50 -3.32
CA GLY A 331 -7.83 14.37 -2.88
C GLY A 331 -6.42 13.95 -3.32
N ALA A 332 -6.21 12.68 -3.67
CA ALA A 332 -4.91 12.18 -4.13
C ALA A 332 -4.69 12.53 -5.61
N ALA A 333 -3.93 13.58 -5.90
CA ALA A 333 -3.57 13.97 -7.27
C ALA A 333 -2.31 13.24 -7.76
N GLY A 334 -2.30 12.83 -9.04
CA GLY A 334 -1.11 12.27 -9.68
C GLY A 334 -0.70 10.88 -9.17
N SER A 335 0.58 10.70 -8.84
CA SER A 335 1.15 9.41 -8.42
C SER A 335 0.59 8.88 -7.10
N SER A 336 0.07 9.76 -6.23
CA SER A 336 -0.55 9.39 -4.95
C SER A 336 -1.81 8.51 -5.07
N ARG A 337 -2.35 8.34 -6.29
CA ARG A 337 -3.45 7.41 -6.58
C ARG A 337 -3.03 5.94 -6.57
N PHE A 338 -1.73 5.66 -6.60
CA PHE A 338 -1.19 4.32 -6.73
C PHE A 338 -0.74 3.74 -5.40
N PHE A 339 -1.12 2.47 -5.20
CA PHE A 339 -0.59 1.62 -4.14
C PHE A 339 0.52 0.77 -4.74
N HIS A 340 1.68 0.80 -4.09
CA HIS A 340 2.87 0.11 -4.55
C HIS A 340 2.99 -1.25 -3.87
N TYR A 341 3.19 -2.27 -4.70
CA TYR A 341 3.41 -3.66 -4.34
C TYR A 341 4.67 -4.14 -5.04
N ASP A 342 5.82 -3.93 -4.39
CA ASP A 342 7.14 -4.31 -4.93
C ASP A 342 7.41 -3.61 -6.28
N ASP A 343 7.32 -4.35 -7.39
CA ASP A 343 7.50 -3.90 -8.76
C ASP A 343 6.19 -3.57 -9.50
N VAL A 344 5.06 -3.54 -8.80
CA VAL A 344 3.72 -3.27 -9.35
C VAL A 344 3.06 -2.09 -8.65
N ALA A 345 2.46 -1.17 -9.40
CA ALA A 345 1.60 -0.10 -8.89
C ALA A 345 0.15 -0.34 -9.32
N VAL A 346 -0.78 -0.16 -8.38
CA VAL A 346 -2.21 -0.41 -8.58
C VAL A 346 -3.05 0.78 -8.18
N ALA A 347 -4.04 1.14 -9.00
CA ALA A 347 -5.02 2.16 -8.68
C ALA A 347 -6.43 1.68 -9.03
N LEU A 348 -7.42 2.13 -8.25
CA LEU A 348 -8.84 1.91 -8.52
C LEU A 348 -9.60 3.18 -8.19
N VAL A 349 -10.33 3.70 -9.16
CA VAL A 349 -11.32 4.76 -8.96
C VAL A 349 -12.69 4.19 -9.24
N VAL A 350 -13.65 4.48 -8.36
CA VAL A 350 -15.05 4.09 -8.54
C VAL A 350 -15.89 5.35 -8.60
N THR A 351 -16.75 5.46 -9.60
CA THR A 351 -17.61 6.63 -9.84
C THR A 351 -18.99 6.43 -9.19
N ALA A 352 -19.78 7.51 -9.18
CA ALA A 352 -21.10 7.54 -8.54
C ALA A 352 -22.14 6.61 -9.22
N ASP A 353 -21.93 6.27 -10.49
CA ASP A 353 -22.76 5.31 -11.23
C ASP A 353 -22.33 3.84 -11.04
N GLY A 354 -21.26 3.60 -10.27
CA GLY A 354 -20.70 2.27 -10.02
C GLY A 354 -19.76 1.78 -11.12
N THR A 355 -19.28 2.65 -11.99
CA THR A 355 -18.18 2.35 -12.93
C THR A 355 -16.84 2.41 -12.20
N GLY A 356 -15.98 1.44 -12.45
CA GLY A 356 -14.65 1.31 -11.86
C GLY A 356 -13.56 1.40 -12.93
N TYR A 357 -12.59 2.26 -12.69
CA TYR A 357 -11.37 2.38 -13.49
C TYR A 357 -10.21 1.79 -12.71
N HIS A 358 -9.79 0.59 -13.09
CA HIS A 358 -8.70 -0.13 -12.45
C HIS A 358 -7.45 -0.08 -13.32
N LEU A 359 -6.33 0.32 -12.74
CA LEU A 359 -5.03 0.37 -13.39
C LEU A 359 -4.05 -0.52 -12.65
N LEU A 360 -3.28 -1.27 -13.44
CA LEU A 360 -2.13 -2.05 -12.98
C LEU A 360 -0.94 -1.66 -13.85
N THR A 361 0.21 -1.32 -13.27
CA THR A 361 1.43 -1.07 -14.04
C THR A 361 2.68 -1.59 -13.36
N THR A 362 3.61 -2.13 -14.14
CA THR A 362 4.99 -2.44 -13.71
C THR A 362 5.98 -1.34 -14.08
N ASN A 363 5.51 -0.27 -14.75
CA ASN A 363 6.32 0.90 -15.05
C ASN A 363 6.14 1.91 -13.93
N LEU A 364 7.09 1.90 -12.99
CA LEU A 364 7.04 2.71 -11.77
C LEU A 364 7.69 4.10 -11.93
N ALA A 365 7.95 4.53 -13.17
CA ALA A 365 8.51 5.86 -13.39
C ALA A 365 7.49 6.94 -12.96
N ASP A 366 7.92 7.92 -12.17
CA ASP A 366 7.03 8.93 -11.58
C ASP A 366 6.24 9.72 -12.63
N ASP A 367 6.86 10.01 -13.79
CA ASP A 367 6.19 10.70 -14.90
C ASP A 367 5.09 9.84 -15.53
N HIS A 368 5.31 8.52 -15.61
CA HIS A 368 4.29 7.57 -16.06
C HIS A 368 3.15 7.44 -15.05
N LEU A 369 3.46 7.29 -13.76
CA LEU A 369 2.45 7.20 -12.69
C LEU A 369 1.65 8.50 -12.56
N ALA A 370 2.30 9.67 -12.64
CA ALA A 370 1.62 10.96 -12.63
C ALA A 370 0.67 11.12 -13.83
N ARG A 371 1.10 10.70 -15.02
CA ARG A 371 0.25 10.70 -16.23
C ARG A 371 -0.95 9.77 -16.07
N LEU A 372 -0.74 8.54 -15.59
CA LEU A 372 -1.84 7.60 -15.34
C LEU A 372 -2.80 8.11 -14.25
N GLY A 373 -2.27 8.76 -13.21
CA GLY A 373 -3.08 9.42 -12.19
C GLY A 373 -3.97 10.52 -12.77
N SER A 374 -3.41 11.38 -13.63
CA SER A 374 -4.18 12.40 -14.35
C SER A 374 -5.23 11.82 -15.30
N LEU A 375 -4.98 10.64 -15.90
CA LEU A 375 -5.98 9.94 -16.67
C LEU A 375 -7.15 9.51 -15.78
N LEU A 376 -6.88 8.91 -14.61
CA LEU A 376 -7.94 8.53 -13.67
C LEU A 376 -8.75 9.74 -13.18
N ASP A 377 -8.10 10.87 -12.89
CA ASP A 377 -8.76 12.13 -12.55
C ASP A 377 -9.74 12.57 -13.64
N LEU A 378 -9.29 12.54 -14.89
CA LEU A 378 -10.10 12.93 -16.04
C LEU A 378 -11.31 12.01 -16.22
N LEU A 379 -11.11 10.70 -16.08
CA LEU A 379 -12.17 9.70 -16.20
C LEU A 379 -13.23 9.87 -15.10
N ALA A 380 -12.78 10.04 -13.86
CA ALA A 380 -13.67 10.26 -12.73
C ALA A 380 -14.52 11.53 -12.89
N ALA A 381 -13.89 12.64 -13.31
CA ALA A 381 -14.59 13.91 -13.52
C ALA A 381 -15.57 13.89 -14.70
N SER A 382 -15.34 13.03 -15.70
CA SER A 382 -16.17 12.96 -16.89
C SER A 382 -17.53 12.31 -16.63
N ASP A 383 -17.59 11.37 -15.68
CA ASP A 383 -18.83 10.69 -15.29
C ASP A 383 -19.69 11.51 -14.32
N GLU A 384 -19.12 12.51 -13.65
CA GLU A 384 -19.87 13.44 -12.79
C GLU A 384 -20.70 14.45 -13.57
N GLN A 385 -20.48 14.62 -14.88
CA GLN A 385 -21.24 15.55 -15.68
C GLN A 385 -22.61 14.90 -16.03
N PRO A 386 -23.74 15.35 -15.42
CA PRO A 386 -25.03 14.76 -15.73
C PRO A 386 -25.29 14.92 -17.23
N ALA A 387 -25.80 13.85 -17.87
CA ALA A 387 -26.24 13.87 -19.26
C ALA A 387 -27.32 14.95 -19.43
N GLY A 388 -26.89 16.18 -19.69
CA GLY A 388 -27.77 17.32 -19.80
C GLY A 388 -28.73 17.13 -20.99
N PRO A 389 -29.98 17.60 -20.89
CA PRO A 389 -30.86 17.65 -22.06
C PRO A 389 -30.20 18.51 -23.14
N ILE A 390 -30.12 17.96 -24.35
CA ILE A 390 -29.60 18.64 -25.56
C ILE A 390 -30.26 20.03 -25.66
N GLY A 391 -29.45 21.09 -25.57
CA GLY A 391 -29.88 22.42 -25.20
C GLY A 391 -30.83 23.14 -26.18
N VAL A 392 -31.80 23.86 -25.59
CA VAL A 392 -32.26 25.15 -26.08
C VAL A 392 -31.32 26.20 -25.46
N PRO A 393 -30.83 27.21 -26.20
CA PRO A 393 -29.88 28.16 -25.65
C PRO A 393 -30.59 29.06 -24.62
N ASP A 394 -30.27 28.88 -23.35
CA ASP A 394 -30.71 29.78 -22.29
C ASP A 394 -29.51 30.52 -21.70
N THR A 395 -29.61 31.83 -21.75
CA THR A 395 -28.67 32.78 -21.18
C THR A 395 -28.89 32.84 -19.67
N SER A 396 -27.97 32.32 -18.86
CA SER A 396 -27.96 32.55 -17.41
C SER A 396 -26.54 32.78 -16.86
N PRO A 397 -26.43 33.53 -15.76
CA PRO A 397 -25.28 34.36 -15.44
C PRO A 397 -24.18 33.57 -14.72
N ALA A 398 -22.95 34.08 -14.86
CA ALA A 398 -21.76 33.56 -14.23
C ALA A 398 -21.95 33.33 -12.72
N SER A 399 -21.84 32.07 -12.29
CA SER A 399 -21.60 31.71 -10.90
C SER A 399 -20.12 31.97 -10.62
N ILE A 400 -19.84 33.12 -10.01
CA ILE A 400 -18.51 33.45 -9.49
C ILE A 400 -18.44 32.79 -8.11
N VAL A 401 -17.81 31.62 -8.01
CA VAL A 401 -17.40 31.09 -6.71
C VAL A 401 -16.19 31.92 -6.27
N PRO A 402 -16.29 32.75 -5.23
CA PRO A 402 -15.11 33.44 -4.72
C PRO A 402 -14.19 32.40 -4.08
N THR A 403 -13.05 32.14 -4.72
CA THR A 403 -11.93 31.45 -4.07
C THR A 403 -11.32 32.41 -3.07
N SER A 404 -11.81 32.38 -1.84
CA SER A 404 -11.18 33.09 -0.73
C SER A 404 -9.81 32.47 -0.48
N THR A 405 -8.74 33.19 -0.80
CA THR A 405 -7.39 32.82 -0.37
C THR A 405 -7.31 33.02 1.15
N ILE A 406 -7.32 31.92 1.90
CA ILE A 406 -7.12 31.95 3.36
C ILE A 406 -5.66 32.29 3.61
N SER A 407 -5.39 33.45 4.21
CA SER A 407 -4.05 33.84 4.64
C SER A 407 -3.97 33.71 6.15
N VAL A 408 -2.98 32.98 6.67
CA VAL A 408 -2.67 32.98 8.10
C VAL A 408 -2.06 34.34 8.46
N GLY A 409 -2.61 35.01 9.48
CA GLY A 409 -2.10 36.30 9.91
C GLY A 409 -0.69 36.18 10.49
N GLU A 410 0.26 36.98 10.01
CA GLU A 410 1.60 37.04 10.60
C GLU A 410 1.52 37.34 12.10
N GLY A 411 2.16 36.49 12.93
CA GLY A 411 2.16 36.63 14.38
C GLY A 411 0.95 36.02 15.11
N SER A 412 0.05 35.35 14.40
CA SER A 412 -0.99 34.52 15.03
C SER A 412 -0.39 33.28 15.70
N ALA A 413 -1.08 32.69 16.68
CA ALA A 413 -0.61 31.47 17.34
C ALA A 413 -0.50 30.31 16.33
N LEU A 414 -1.40 30.23 15.34
CA LEU A 414 -1.28 29.30 14.23
C LEU A 414 -0.02 29.55 13.40
N ALA A 415 0.32 30.81 13.08
CA ALA A 415 1.56 31.09 12.36
C ALA A 415 2.81 30.65 13.15
N ILE A 416 2.77 30.77 14.48
CA ILE A 416 3.84 30.34 15.38
C ILE A 416 3.90 28.82 15.46
N ALA A 417 2.76 28.13 15.63
CA ALA A 417 2.70 26.66 15.68
C ALA A 417 3.03 26.01 14.33
N MET A 418 2.77 26.70 13.22
CA MET A 418 3.21 26.30 11.89
C MET A 418 4.68 26.63 11.60
N GLN A 419 5.34 27.37 12.50
CA GLN A 419 6.75 27.67 12.35
C GLN A 419 7.56 26.39 12.54
N ILE A 420 8.44 26.14 11.58
CA ILE A 420 9.30 24.97 11.59
C ILE A 420 10.43 25.24 12.57
N ASP A 421 10.27 24.76 13.80
CA ASP A 421 11.25 24.90 14.86
C ASP A 421 12.20 23.69 14.94
N GLY A 422 13.44 23.94 15.36
CA GLY A 422 14.47 22.92 15.40
C GLY A 422 15.42 22.96 14.21
N THR A 423 16.43 22.11 14.31
CA THR A 423 17.61 22.08 13.45
C THR A 423 17.62 20.82 12.60
N VAL A 424 17.97 20.97 11.34
CA VAL A 424 18.04 19.87 10.38
C VAL A 424 19.48 19.64 9.92
N LEU A 425 20.03 18.45 10.16
CA LEU A 425 21.27 18.01 9.55
C LEU A 425 20.96 17.27 8.25
N VAL A 426 21.61 17.64 7.15
CA VAL A 426 21.56 16.87 5.90
C VAL A 426 22.87 16.10 5.72
N VAL A 427 22.76 14.79 5.59
CA VAL A 427 23.87 13.86 5.40
C VAL A 427 23.82 13.25 4.01
N ASN A 428 24.91 13.37 3.26
CA ASN A 428 25.05 12.74 1.96
C ASN A 428 25.57 11.31 2.11
N ALA A 429 24.69 10.34 1.91
CA ALA A 429 25.03 8.92 1.77
C ALA A 429 24.87 8.43 0.32
N SER A 430 24.77 9.33 -0.67
CA SER A 430 24.58 8.95 -2.08
C SER A 430 25.89 8.74 -2.82
N GLY A 431 26.99 9.30 -2.29
CA GLY A 431 28.28 9.41 -3.00
C GLY A 431 28.31 10.51 -4.06
N THR A 432 27.24 11.32 -4.22
CA THR A 432 27.18 12.43 -5.18
C THR A 432 27.63 13.73 -4.55
N ASP A 433 28.68 14.35 -5.08
CA ASP A 433 29.24 15.59 -4.56
C ASP A 433 28.22 16.74 -4.54
N GLY A 434 28.11 17.42 -3.41
CA GLY A 434 27.28 18.63 -3.26
C GLY A 434 25.79 18.38 -3.03
N LEU A 435 25.31 17.13 -3.06
CA LEU A 435 23.89 16.80 -2.92
C LEU A 435 23.31 17.31 -1.59
N ALA A 436 23.94 16.96 -0.45
CA ALA A 436 23.48 17.43 0.86
C ALA A 436 23.56 18.95 1.02
N ALA A 437 24.58 19.59 0.43
CA ALA A 437 24.72 21.04 0.49
C ALA A 437 23.68 21.79 -0.35
N SER A 438 23.29 21.21 -1.49
CA SER A 438 22.17 21.71 -2.29
C SER A 438 20.86 21.58 -1.52
N PHE A 439 20.58 20.39 -0.99
CA PHE A 439 19.33 20.13 -0.28
C PHE A 439 19.20 20.96 1.01
N ALA A 440 20.26 21.06 1.81
CA ALA A 440 20.28 21.93 3.00
C ALA A 440 20.05 23.41 2.67
N ARG A 441 20.54 23.90 1.52
CA ARG A 441 20.24 25.25 1.06
C ARG A 441 18.77 25.39 0.71
N ALA A 442 18.22 24.43 -0.03
CA ALA A 442 16.82 24.42 -0.42
C ALA A 442 15.90 24.40 0.81
N LEU A 443 16.24 23.62 1.85
CA LEU A 443 15.57 23.65 3.16
C LEU A 443 15.67 25.05 3.82
N GLY A 444 16.87 25.65 3.85
CA GLY A 444 17.06 27.00 4.38
C GLY A 444 16.23 28.08 3.68
N ASP A 445 16.15 28.01 2.34
CA ASP A 445 15.30 28.89 1.53
C ASP A 445 13.79 28.70 1.83
N ASN A 446 13.42 27.60 2.48
CA ASN A 446 12.06 27.26 2.93
C ASN A 446 11.84 27.46 4.43
N GLY A 447 12.76 28.14 5.11
CA GLY A 447 12.60 28.53 6.52
C GLY A 447 13.08 27.50 7.53
N PHE A 448 13.64 26.38 7.11
CA PHE A 448 14.27 25.42 8.02
C PHE A 448 15.60 25.97 8.53
N THR A 449 15.90 25.76 9.81
CA THR A 449 17.25 25.99 10.33
C THR A 449 18.11 24.77 10.04
N THR A 450 19.11 24.90 9.17
CA THR A 450 20.00 23.78 8.83
C THR A 450 21.34 23.86 9.54
N VAL A 451 21.85 22.69 9.93
CA VAL A 451 23.24 22.49 10.38
C VAL A 451 24.12 22.30 9.15
N ASP A 452 25.42 22.59 9.27
CA ASP A 452 26.38 22.41 8.19
C ASP A 452 26.27 20.97 7.60
N PRO A 453 25.91 20.84 6.31
CA PRO A 453 25.68 19.55 5.68
C PRO A 453 26.99 18.76 5.57
N THR A 454 26.89 17.44 5.73
CA THR A 454 28.06 16.56 5.82
C THR A 454 27.91 15.30 4.97
N ASN A 455 28.98 14.52 4.83
CA ASN A 455 28.94 13.21 4.18
C ASN A 455 28.81 12.12 5.24
N ALA A 456 28.20 10.99 4.86
CA ALA A 456 28.22 9.79 5.69
C ALA A 456 29.65 9.34 5.98
N VAL A 457 29.89 8.82 7.18
CA VAL A 457 31.22 8.32 7.57
C VAL A 457 31.56 6.99 6.90
N ASP A 458 32.84 6.65 6.91
CA ASP A 458 33.39 5.38 6.39
C ASP A 458 33.07 5.08 4.90
N GLY A 459 32.65 6.10 4.14
CA GLY A 459 32.28 5.93 2.73
C GLY A 459 31.02 5.09 2.54
N VAL A 460 30.14 5.02 3.55
CA VAL A 460 28.87 4.33 3.47
C VAL A 460 28.01 4.98 2.38
N ILE A 461 27.51 4.15 1.47
CA ILE A 461 26.55 4.55 0.43
C ILE A 461 25.23 3.85 0.72
N ASN A 462 24.17 4.63 0.89
CA ASN A 462 22.81 4.14 1.06
C ASN A 462 22.08 4.19 -0.28
N THR A 463 21.33 3.14 -0.56
CA THR A 463 20.47 3.11 -1.76
C THR A 463 19.21 3.95 -1.59
N GLN A 464 18.68 3.97 -0.36
CA GLN A 464 17.45 4.66 0.00
C GLN A 464 17.73 5.83 0.94
N SER A 465 16.95 6.88 0.78
CA SER A 465 16.94 8.04 1.65
C SER A 465 16.07 7.79 2.88
N ALA A 466 16.43 8.43 3.99
CA ALA A 466 15.76 8.27 5.27
C ALA A 466 15.76 9.58 6.07
N ILE A 467 14.74 9.77 6.90
CA ILE A 467 14.65 10.82 7.91
C ILE A 467 14.76 10.17 9.27
N TYR A 468 15.66 10.68 10.12
CA TYR A 468 15.77 10.30 11.51
C TYR A 468 15.45 11.49 12.41
N PHE A 469 14.79 11.26 13.53
CA PHE A 469 14.41 12.33 14.45
C PHE A 469 14.51 11.89 15.90
N HIS A 470 14.77 12.82 16.80
CA HIS A 470 14.75 12.55 18.25
C HIS A 470 13.32 12.53 18.81
N ASP A 471 13.14 11.85 19.95
CA ASP A 471 11.88 11.81 20.71
C ASP A 471 11.37 13.21 21.10
N ASP A 472 12.28 14.17 21.27
CA ASP A 472 11.99 15.56 21.62
C ASP A 472 12.03 16.53 20.42
N ALA A 473 12.23 16.01 19.21
CA ALA A 473 12.21 16.83 18.01
C ALA A 473 10.81 17.45 17.80
N PRO A 474 10.71 18.73 17.41
CA PRO A 474 9.42 19.35 17.11
C PRO A 474 8.67 18.56 16.04
N ILE A 475 7.48 18.07 16.39
CA ILE A 475 6.64 17.22 15.53
C ILE A 475 6.39 17.91 14.17
N ALA A 476 6.21 19.23 14.16
CA ALA A 476 6.00 20.00 12.94
C ALA A 476 7.18 19.87 11.95
N THR A 477 8.42 19.76 12.44
CA THR A 477 9.63 19.77 11.60
C THR A 477 9.87 18.43 10.94
N TYR A 478 9.71 17.32 11.68
CA TYR A 478 9.73 15.98 11.07
C TYR A 478 8.63 15.83 10.03
N ASN A 479 7.40 16.23 10.36
CA ASN A 479 6.27 16.05 9.44
C ASN A 479 6.36 16.95 8.22
N ALA A 480 6.86 18.18 8.35
CA ALA A 480 7.13 19.03 7.20
C ALA A 480 8.18 18.41 6.26
N LEU A 481 9.18 17.69 6.79
CA LEU A 481 10.19 16.99 5.99
C LEU A 481 9.65 15.73 5.33
N SER A 482 8.86 14.92 6.04
CA SER A 482 8.28 13.68 5.50
C SER A 482 7.19 13.92 4.46
N MET A 483 6.61 15.13 4.43
CA MET A 483 5.56 15.54 3.50
C MET A 483 6.07 16.41 2.33
N MET A 484 7.38 16.47 2.09
CA MET A 484 7.90 17.17 0.92
C MET A 484 7.58 16.41 -0.36
N ASP A 485 6.54 16.82 -1.07
CA ASP A 485 6.20 16.31 -2.41
C ASP A 485 7.41 16.35 -3.37
N ALA A 486 8.28 17.36 -3.20
CA ALA A 486 9.47 17.53 -4.04
C ALA A 486 10.58 16.51 -3.75
N VAL A 487 10.56 15.87 -2.57
CA VAL A 487 11.59 14.94 -2.09
C VAL A 487 10.91 13.78 -1.36
N PRO A 488 10.43 12.76 -2.09
CA PRO A 488 9.76 11.62 -1.49
C PRO A 488 10.78 10.77 -0.72
N ILE A 489 10.95 11.05 0.56
CA ILE A 489 11.75 10.22 1.46
C ILE A 489 10.77 9.25 2.14
N PRO A 490 10.73 7.98 1.71
CA PRO A 490 9.67 7.06 2.13
C PRO A 490 9.81 6.55 3.57
N PHE A 491 10.95 6.82 4.21
CA PHE A 491 11.32 6.23 5.48
C PHE A 491 11.63 7.29 6.53
N GLY A 492 10.87 7.26 7.63
CA GLY A 492 11.09 8.06 8.82
C GLY A 492 11.23 7.16 10.05
N GLU A 493 12.30 7.32 10.83
CA GLU A 493 12.57 6.49 12.00
C GLU A 493 13.00 7.34 13.21
N ASN A 494 12.54 6.94 14.40
CA ASN A 494 12.92 7.58 15.64
C ASN A 494 14.29 7.06 16.13
N LEU A 495 15.16 7.96 16.57
CA LEU A 495 16.47 7.68 17.15
C LEU A 495 16.39 7.03 18.54
N HIS A 496 15.91 5.78 18.63
CA HIS A 496 15.91 5.03 19.89
C HIS A 496 17.27 4.39 20.24
N GLY A 497 18.35 5.18 20.22
CA GLY A 497 19.70 4.74 20.59
C GLY A 497 20.28 3.63 19.70
N GLN A 498 19.70 3.43 18.52
CA GLN A 498 20.21 2.47 17.53
C GLN A 498 21.35 3.07 16.73
N ALA A 499 22.37 2.27 16.45
CA ALA A 499 23.45 2.69 15.57
C ALA A 499 22.94 2.72 14.12
N ILE A 500 23.01 3.90 13.49
CA ILE A 500 22.61 4.08 12.09
C ILE A 500 23.87 4.04 11.21
N PRO A 501 23.91 3.15 10.20
CA PRO A 501 25.04 3.08 9.27
C PRO A 501 25.34 4.43 8.62
N GLY A 502 26.60 4.84 8.68
CA GLY A 502 27.07 6.10 8.08
C GLY A 502 26.86 7.35 8.96
N LEU A 503 26.26 7.22 10.15
CA LEU A 503 26.11 8.31 11.12
C LEU A 503 27.00 8.08 12.35
N THR A 504 27.49 9.17 12.94
CA THR A 504 28.24 9.16 14.21
C THR A 504 27.37 9.73 15.32
N ASP A 505 27.67 9.40 16.58
CA ASP A 505 26.98 9.98 17.74
C ASP A 505 26.99 11.52 17.69
N ALA A 506 28.10 12.12 17.26
CA ALA A 506 28.20 13.57 17.11
C ALA A 506 27.26 14.14 16.01
N MET A 507 26.96 13.38 14.96
CA MET A 507 25.96 13.76 13.95
C MET A 507 24.55 13.61 14.53
N LEU A 508 24.30 12.51 15.24
CA LEU A 508 23.03 12.24 15.91
C LEU A 508 22.68 13.37 16.89
N ASP A 509 23.65 13.82 17.68
CA ASP A 509 23.46 14.87 18.69
C ASP A 509 23.46 16.30 18.10
N SER A 510 23.74 16.48 16.81
CA SER A 510 23.94 17.82 16.22
C SER A 510 22.67 18.50 15.75
N ALA A 511 21.58 17.75 15.57
CA ALA A 511 20.34 18.25 15.01
C ALA A 511 19.13 17.50 15.58
N ASP A 512 17.98 18.16 15.58
CA ASP A 512 16.69 17.57 16.00
C ASP A 512 16.18 16.56 14.96
N VAL A 513 16.40 16.87 13.68
CA VAL A 513 16.07 16.00 12.55
C VAL A 513 17.29 15.81 11.64
N ILE A 514 17.48 14.59 11.16
CA ILE A 514 18.61 14.21 10.32
C ILE A 514 18.07 13.60 9.04
N VAL A 515 18.36 14.22 7.91
CA VAL A 515 17.99 13.71 6.59
C VAL A 515 19.21 13.05 5.96
N VAL A 516 19.12 11.74 5.72
CA VAL A 516 20.16 10.96 5.03
C VAL A 516 19.73 10.76 3.58
N LEU A 517 20.50 11.32 2.65
CA LEU A 517 20.23 11.23 1.21
C LEU A 517 20.95 10.03 0.60
N GLY A 518 20.19 9.06 0.12
CA GLY A 518 20.66 7.89 -0.63
C GLY A 518 20.78 8.15 -2.14
N THR A 519 21.13 7.11 -2.89
CA THR A 519 21.27 7.18 -4.35
C THR A 519 19.95 7.40 -5.10
N ASP A 520 18.83 7.06 -4.47
CA ASP A 520 17.46 7.27 -4.96
C ASP A 520 17.13 8.75 -5.23
N LEU A 521 17.79 9.67 -4.54
CA LEU A 521 17.55 11.11 -4.64
C LEU A 521 18.57 11.88 -5.51
N VAL A 522 19.51 11.20 -6.17
CA VAL A 522 20.56 11.86 -6.98
C VAL A 522 19.97 12.65 -8.15
N SER A 523 18.84 12.22 -8.69
CA SER A 523 18.13 12.88 -9.79
C SER A 523 16.90 13.68 -9.35
N ALA A 524 16.68 13.85 -8.05
CA ALA A 524 15.47 14.46 -7.55
C ALA A 524 15.44 15.98 -7.86
N PRO A 525 14.27 16.53 -8.21
CA PRO A 525 14.17 17.84 -8.85
C PRO A 525 14.07 19.01 -7.88
N TRP A 526 14.46 18.89 -6.60
CA TRP A 526 14.19 19.96 -5.62
C TRP A 526 14.84 21.31 -5.95
N GLU A 527 15.94 21.33 -6.71
CA GLU A 527 16.53 22.58 -7.21
C GLU A 527 15.65 23.28 -8.26
N ALA A 528 14.82 22.51 -8.97
CA ALA A 528 13.88 23.00 -9.97
C ALA A 528 12.46 23.21 -9.39
N ALA A 529 12.19 22.74 -8.18
CA ALA A 529 10.93 22.95 -7.50
C ALA A 529 10.79 24.44 -7.13
N SER A 530 9.66 25.05 -7.51
CA SER A 530 9.34 26.41 -7.08
C SER A 530 8.98 26.40 -5.60
N PRO A 531 9.54 27.29 -4.76
CA PRO A 531 9.14 27.41 -3.36
C PRO A 531 7.62 27.66 -3.22
N PRO A 532 6.98 27.16 -2.15
CA PRO A 532 7.60 26.41 -1.06
C PRO A 532 7.75 24.90 -1.36
N LEU A 533 8.85 24.29 -0.91
CA LEU A 533 9.07 22.83 -0.95
C LEU A 533 8.08 22.07 -0.07
N VAL A 534 7.62 22.71 1.01
CA VAL A 534 6.58 22.19 1.90
C VAL A 534 5.27 22.88 1.58
N ARG A 535 4.29 22.12 1.13
CA ARG A 535 2.91 22.60 1.08
C ARG A 535 2.38 22.66 2.50
N GLN A 536 2.20 23.87 3.02
CA GLN A 536 1.66 24.04 4.36
C GLN A 536 0.25 23.47 4.53
N GLY A 537 -0.49 23.28 3.43
CA GLY A 537 -1.79 22.61 3.44
C GLY A 537 -2.88 23.38 4.18
N ILE A 538 -2.76 24.71 4.24
CA ILE A 538 -3.72 25.59 4.92
C ILE A 538 -5.13 25.37 4.35
N GLY A 539 -6.10 25.22 5.23
CA GLY A 539 -7.51 25.14 4.86
C GLY A 539 -8.43 25.54 5.99
N GLU A 540 -9.70 25.20 5.84
CA GLU A 540 -10.71 25.43 6.88
C GLU A 540 -10.84 24.21 7.80
N LEU A 541 -11.14 24.49 9.06
CA LEU A 541 -11.46 23.50 10.08
C LEU A 541 -12.97 23.44 10.26
N LEU A 542 -13.55 22.25 10.14
CA LEU A 542 -14.93 22.00 10.56
C LEU A 542 -14.90 21.51 12.01
N VAL A 543 -15.64 22.18 12.89
CA VAL A 543 -15.76 21.73 14.29
C VAL A 543 -17.07 20.96 14.45
N VAL A 544 -16.98 19.79 15.07
CA VAL A 544 -18.12 18.94 15.41
C VAL A 544 -18.28 18.97 16.93
N ASP A 545 -19.36 19.59 17.39
CA ASP A 545 -19.75 19.65 18.78
C ASP A 545 -20.42 18.33 19.18
N ALA A 546 -19.66 17.49 19.88
CA ALA A 546 -20.13 16.23 20.45
C ALA A 546 -20.40 16.33 21.96
N SER A 547 -20.54 17.55 22.49
CA SER A 547 -20.95 17.75 23.88
C SER A 547 -22.37 17.25 24.13
N THR A 548 -22.59 16.66 25.30
CA THR A 548 -23.90 16.15 25.74
C THR A 548 -24.57 17.10 26.72
N THR A 549 -23.83 18.10 27.22
CA THR A 549 -24.30 19.05 28.22
C THR A 549 -24.26 20.50 27.71
N PRO A 550 -25.17 21.38 28.17
CA PRO A 550 -25.10 22.81 27.83
C PRO A 550 -23.78 23.49 28.22
N ALA A 551 -23.14 23.02 29.29
CA ALA A 551 -21.84 23.55 29.73
C ALA A 551 -20.72 23.11 28.78
N GLY A 552 -20.76 21.87 28.28
CA GLY A 552 -19.86 21.39 27.25
C GLY A 552 -20.01 22.18 25.95
N SER A 553 -21.24 22.44 25.48
CA SER A 553 -21.45 23.25 24.26
C SER A 553 -20.93 24.68 24.42
N GLU A 554 -20.99 25.25 25.64
CA GLU A 554 -20.39 26.56 25.94
C GLU A 554 -18.85 26.48 25.92
N SER A 555 -18.25 25.40 26.44
CA SER A 555 -16.80 25.13 26.35
C SER A 555 -16.35 25.02 24.89
N VAL A 556 -17.06 24.24 24.07
CA VAL A 556 -16.81 24.11 22.63
C VAL A 556 -16.87 25.46 21.93
N ALA A 557 -17.90 26.28 22.21
CA ALA A 557 -18.00 27.62 21.64
C ALA A 557 -16.81 28.52 22.03
N GLN A 558 -16.34 28.45 23.28
CA GLN A 558 -15.16 29.20 23.73
C GLN A 558 -13.88 28.73 23.01
N GLN A 559 -13.70 27.41 22.85
CA GLN A 559 -12.55 26.87 22.12
C GLN A 559 -12.58 27.24 20.64
N VAL A 560 -13.77 27.27 20.01
CA VAL A 560 -13.94 27.73 18.62
C VAL A 560 -13.54 29.20 18.47
N GLU A 561 -13.94 30.08 19.39
CA GLU A 561 -13.51 31.49 19.35
C GLU A 561 -12.01 31.63 19.59
N GLN A 562 -11.44 30.85 20.53
CA GLN A 562 -9.99 30.84 20.76
C GLN A 562 -9.22 30.42 19.50
N LEU A 563 -9.68 29.37 18.79
CA LEU A 563 -9.05 28.94 17.53
C LEU A 563 -9.13 30.01 16.43
N ARG A 564 -10.23 30.77 16.37
CA ARG A 564 -10.33 31.92 15.45
C ARG A 564 -9.36 33.03 15.81
N ASP A 565 -9.24 33.35 17.09
CA ASP A 565 -8.28 34.33 17.61
C ASP A 565 -6.82 33.88 17.35
N ASP A 566 -6.58 32.58 17.39
CA ASP A 566 -5.30 31.94 17.06
C ASP A 566 -5.02 31.90 15.54
N GLY A 567 -5.97 32.32 14.70
CA GLY A 567 -5.82 32.45 13.26
C GLY A 567 -6.29 31.24 12.44
N VAL A 568 -6.98 30.27 13.07
CA VAL A 568 -7.57 29.12 12.37
C VAL A 568 -8.87 29.53 11.68
N ALA A 569 -8.96 29.26 10.37
CA ALA A 569 -10.20 29.47 9.62
C ALA A 569 -11.22 28.38 9.98
N ILE A 570 -12.34 28.75 10.60
CA ILE A 570 -13.41 27.82 10.98
C ILE A 570 -14.52 27.86 9.92
N ALA A 571 -14.75 26.76 9.20
CA ALA A 571 -15.81 26.62 8.20
C ALA A 571 -17.21 26.65 8.85
N GLY A 572 -17.33 26.06 10.02
CA GLY A 572 -18.59 25.94 10.76
C GLY A 572 -18.45 25.12 12.02
N VAL A 573 -19.53 25.11 12.80
CA VAL A 573 -19.72 24.23 13.97
C VAL A 573 -21.00 23.43 13.74
N LEU A 574 -20.89 22.10 13.70
CA LEU A 574 -22.03 21.19 13.50
C LEU A 574 -22.23 20.31 14.74
N PRO A 575 -23.48 19.96 15.09
CA PRO A 575 -23.72 18.99 16.14
C PRO A 575 -23.34 17.57 15.67
N ALA A 576 -22.74 16.78 16.56
CA ALA A 576 -22.50 15.37 16.30
C ALA A 576 -23.81 14.57 16.24
N THR A 577 -23.88 13.56 15.38
CA THR A 577 -25.02 12.63 15.28
C THR A 577 -25.00 11.53 16.36
N ARG A 578 -23.85 11.34 17.02
CA ARG A 578 -23.63 10.37 18.09
C ARG A 578 -22.60 10.89 19.08
N GLU A 579 -22.63 10.34 20.29
CA GLU A 579 -21.62 10.59 21.31
C GLU A 579 -20.27 9.98 20.92
N VAL A 580 -19.21 10.66 21.34
CA VAL A 580 -17.81 10.26 21.18
C VAL A 580 -17.09 10.56 22.49
N GLU A 581 -16.21 9.65 22.90
CA GLU A 581 -15.63 9.68 24.25
C GLU A 581 -14.48 10.70 24.37
N GLU A 582 -13.79 10.98 23.27
CA GLU A 582 -12.57 11.77 23.25
C GLU A 582 -12.60 12.85 22.17
N ALA A 583 -11.90 13.95 22.43
CA ALA A 583 -11.65 14.98 21.42
C ALA A 583 -10.66 14.42 20.38
N MET A 584 -10.95 14.62 19.10
CA MET A 584 -10.18 14.02 18.02
C MET A 584 -10.03 15.01 16.88
N LEU A 585 -8.86 15.00 16.23
CA LEU A 585 -8.63 15.73 15.00
C LEU A 585 -8.50 14.73 13.85
N MET A 586 -9.33 14.90 12.82
CA MET A 586 -9.46 13.98 11.70
C MET A 586 -9.15 14.71 10.38
N PRO A 587 -7.92 14.60 9.85
CA PRO A 587 -7.58 15.12 8.54
C PRO A 587 -8.39 14.45 7.42
N ILE A 588 -8.84 15.23 6.44
CA ILE A 588 -9.64 14.71 5.31
C ILE A 588 -8.74 14.24 4.16
N GLU A 589 -7.65 14.96 3.91
CA GLU A 589 -6.72 14.71 2.79
C GLU A 589 -5.35 14.22 3.28
N GLY A 590 -5.32 13.59 4.45
CA GLY A 590 -4.09 13.27 5.16
C GLY A 590 -3.59 14.44 6.01
N SER A 591 -2.63 14.15 6.87
CA SER A 591 -2.04 15.13 7.76
C SER A 591 -1.16 16.11 6.97
N THR A 592 -1.16 17.37 7.38
CA THR A 592 -0.32 18.45 6.87
C THR A 592 0.31 19.21 8.03
N PRO A 593 1.35 20.04 7.81
CA PRO A 593 1.89 20.93 8.86
C PRO A 593 0.81 21.78 9.53
N TRP A 594 -0.19 22.25 8.76
CA TRP A 594 -1.35 22.94 9.30
C TRP A 594 -2.17 22.07 10.26
N THR A 595 -2.45 20.80 9.94
CA THR A 595 -3.20 19.92 10.86
C THR A 595 -2.45 19.63 12.15
N PHE A 596 -1.12 19.51 12.12
CA PHE A 596 -0.32 19.34 13.34
C PHE A 596 -0.34 20.61 14.20
N ALA A 597 -0.24 21.78 13.59
CA ALA A 597 -0.37 23.05 14.31
C ALA A 597 -1.75 23.18 14.97
N VAL A 598 -2.83 22.75 14.30
CA VAL A 598 -4.17 22.70 14.92
C VAL A 598 -4.22 21.69 16.07
N ALA A 599 -3.61 20.51 15.93
CA ALA A 599 -3.53 19.51 17.00
C ALA A 599 -2.82 20.09 18.24
N GLU A 600 -1.70 20.79 18.04
CA GLU A 600 -0.93 21.44 19.10
C GLU A 600 -1.75 22.54 19.80
N LEU A 601 -2.39 23.43 19.03
CA LEU A 601 -3.24 24.49 19.59
C LEU A 601 -4.43 23.94 20.39
N THR A 602 -4.93 22.75 20.01
CA THR A 602 -6.07 22.10 20.69
C THR A 602 -5.65 21.15 21.81
N GLY A 603 -4.35 20.83 21.92
CA GLY A 603 -3.84 19.84 22.88
C GLY A 603 -4.31 18.41 22.57
N ILE A 604 -4.55 18.08 21.30
CA ILE A 604 -4.99 16.74 20.88
C ILE A 604 -3.77 15.90 20.51
N ASP A 605 -3.63 14.76 21.17
CA ASP A 605 -2.56 13.80 20.91
C ASP A 605 -2.92 12.87 19.74
N GLY A 606 -2.51 13.27 18.53
CA GLY A 606 -2.59 12.43 17.33
C GLY A 606 -3.79 12.70 16.42
N PHE A 607 -3.95 11.83 15.42
CA PHE A 607 -5.01 11.94 14.41
C PHE A 607 -5.79 10.64 14.28
N ASP A 608 -7.05 10.77 13.87
CA ASP A 608 -7.89 9.65 13.48
C ASP A 608 -8.37 9.79 12.03
N THR A 609 -8.90 8.72 11.45
CA THR A 609 -9.43 8.70 10.10
C THR A 609 -10.83 9.29 10.08
N TRP A 610 -11.04 10.31 9.24
CA TRP A 610 -12.36 10.92 9.09
C TRP A 610 -13.42 9.89 8.68
N THR A 611 -14.48 9.79 9.48
CA THR A 611 -15.64 8.93 9.19
C THR A 611 -16.90 9.80 9.01
N PRO A 612 -17.50 9.85 7.81
CA PRO A 612 -18.62 10.74 7.51
C PRO A 612 -19.88 10.57 8.37
N SER A 613 -20.02 9.46 9.10
CA SER A 613 -21.22 9.15 9.89
C SER A 613 -21.43 10.03 11.13
N LEU A 614 -20.44 10.84 11.52
CA LEU A 614 -20.48 11.70 12.70
C LEU A 614 -21.29 13.00 12.52
N ILE A 615 -21.57 13.40 11.29
CA ILE A 615 -22.39 14.57 10.97
C ILE A 615 -23.51 14.19 10.00
N SER A 616 -24.62 14.91 10.04
CA SER A 616 -25.77 14.67 9.14
C SER A 616 -25.65 15.38 7.80
N GLU A 617 -24.74 16.33 7.70
CA GLU A 617 -24.54 17.20 6.53
C GLU A 617 -23.21 16.85 5.86
N PRO A 618 -23.08 17.02 4.52
CA PRO A 618 -21.80 16.84 3.86
C PRO A 618 -20.78 17.87 4.36
N VAL A 619 -19.51 17.48 4.38
CA VAL A 619 -18.42 18.39 4.74
C VAL A 619 -18.35 19.54 3.72
N PRO A 620 -18.34 20.82 4.15
CA PRO A 620 -18.22 21.94 3.24
C PRO A 620 -16.95 21.88 2.38
N PRO A 621 -17.01 22.30 1.10
CA PRO A 621 -15.83 22.35 0.24
C PRO A 621 -14.78 23.31 0.83
N GLY A 622 -13.51 22.89 0.85
CA GLY A 622 -12.40 23.68 1.40
C GLY A 622 -12.02 23.35 2.84
N VAL A 623 -12.83 22.54 3.53
CA VAL A 623 -12.45 21.94 4.82
C VAL A 623 -11.34 20.91 4.59
N ARG A 624 -10.27 21.00 5.38
CA ARG A 624 -9.12 20.07 5.30
C ARG A 624 -9.03 19.13 6.50
N ALA A 625 -9.64 19.48 7.62
CA ALA A 625 -9.72 18.63 8.79
C ALA A 625 -11.05 18.85 9.54
N VAL A 626 -11.45 17.83 10.29
CA VAL A 626 -12.59 17.88 11.21
C VAL A 626 -12.09 17.75 12.63
N LEU A 627 -12.42 18.71 13.48
CA LEU A 627 -12.12 18.70 14.92
C LEU A 627 -13.39 18.31 15.68
N ILE A 628 -13.33 17.22 16.43
CA ILE A 628 -14.41 16.77 17.29
C ILE A 628 -14.08 17.19 18.71
N LEU A 629 -15.01 17.91 19.36
CA LEU A 629 -14.88 18.37 20.73
C LEU A 629 -16.00 17.78 21.60
N THR A 630 -15.67 17.39 22.82
CA THR A 630 -16.58 16.74 23.78
C THR A 630 -16.76 17.61 25.03
N ASP A 631 -17.43 17.12 26.08
CA ASP A 631 -17.68 17.86 27.34
C ASP A 631 -16.42 18.14 28.20
N GLN A 632 -15.20 17.93 27.70
CA GLN A 632 -13.96 18.05 28.49
C GLN A 632 -13.49 19.48 28.76
#